data_AF-A0A7J5ETH7-F1
#
_entry.id   AF-A0A7J5ETH7-F1
#
_cell.length_a   1.000
_cell.length_b   1.000
_cell.length_c   1.000
_cell.angle_alpha   90.00
_cell.angle_beta   90.00
_cell.angle_gamma   90.00
#
_symmetry.space_group_name_H-M   'P 1'
#
loop_
_entity.id
_entity.type
_entity.pdbx_description
1 polymer ?
#
loop_
_entity_poly.entity_id
_entity_poly.type
_entity_poly.pdbx_seq_one_letter_code
_entity_poly.pdbx_strand_id
1 'polypeptide(L)'
;VAAAAIEYEKALAATGGTPDPYVAGKLARTYVELGQHDKAIALARPLVALDEHDAVPAVTLGVALAAGGDHAGARAAFEQALRVSPFDPAVRCGLADAYDHLGAAATARRERAACERLRNQHP
;
A
#
# COMPACT_ATOMS: atom_id res chain seq x y z
N VAL A 1 10.35 -3.17 14.96
CA VAL A 1 9.50 -2.23 14.19
C VAL A 1 10.10 -0.83 14.14
N ALA A 2 10.28 -0.12 15.27
CA ALA A 2 10.90 1.22 15.26
C ALA A 2 12.41 1.21 14.90
N ALA A 3 13.15 0.19 15.35
CA ALA A 3 14.59 0.07 15.05
C ALA A 3 14.89 -0.07 13.55
N ALA A 4 14.03 -0.75 12.79
CA ALA A 4 14.21 -0.93 11.35
C ALA A 4 14.07 0.40 10.60
N ALA A 5 13.06 1.22 10.95
CA ALA A 5 12.89 2.55 10.37
C ALA A 5 14.08 3.47 10.66
N ILE A 6 14.62 3.43 11.88
CA ILE A 6 15.80 4.22 12.27
C ILE A 6 17.03 3.83 11.46
N GLU A 7 17.30 2.53 11.29
CA GLU A 7 18.46 2.08 10.50
C GLU A 7 18.31 2.43 9.01
N TYR A 8 17.10 2.39 8.46
CA TYR A 8 16.87 2.86 7.10
C TYR A 8 17.02 4.39 6.98
N GLU A 9 16.47 5.20 7.91
CA GLU A 9 16.65 6.67 7.92
C GLU A 9 18.14 7.06 7.99
N LYS A 10 18.95 6.37 8.79
CA LYS A 10 20.41 6.57 8.83
C LYS A 10 21.07 6.23 7.50
N ALA A 11 20.65 5.13 6.87
CA ALA A 11 21.17 4.76 5.55
C ALA A 11 20.88 5.86 4.51
N LEU A 12 19.69 6.49 4.55
CA LEU A 12 19.33 7.60 3.65
C LEU A 12 20.17 8.85 3.87
N ALA A 13 20.45 9.17 5.13
CA ALA A 13 21.30 10.30 5.49
C ALA A 13 22.75 10.08 5.01
N ALA A 14 23.23 8.84 4.97
CA ALA A 14 24.58 8.49 4.53
C ALA A 14 24.75 8.44 3.00
N THR A 15 23.69 8.19 2.22
CA THR A 15 23.76 8.07 0.75
C THR A 15 23.45 9.36 -0.02
N GLY A 16 23.29 10.50 0.66
CA GLY A 16 22.99 11.78 0.00
C GLY A 16 21.51 11.99 -0.30
N GLY A 17 20.61 11.33 0.43
CA GLY A 17 19.20 11.72 0.55
C GLY A 17 18.20 11.00 -0.35
N THR A 18 18.64 10.14 -1.28
CA THR A 18 17.72 9.33 -2.10
C THR A 18 17.91 7.83 -1.80
N PRO A 19 16.90 7.13 -1.26
CA PRO A 19 16.97 5.68 -1.13
C PRO A 19 17.08 4.99 -2.48
N ASP A 20 17.81 3.89 -2.55
CA ASP A 20 17.58 2.89 -3.59
C ASP A 20 16.10 2.40 -3.55
N PRO A 21 15.43 2.17 -4.69
CA PRO A 21 14.03 1.78 -4.74
C PRO A 21 13.65 0.56 -3.88
N TYR A 22 14.53 -0.43 -3.78
CA TYR A 22 14.30 -1.62 -2.96
C TYR A 22 14.29 -1.27 -1.47
N VAL A 23 15.20 -0.40 -1.04
CA VAL A 23 15.26 0.09 0.35
C VAL A 23 14.08 1.02 0.65
N ALA A 24 13.71 1.92 -0.28
CA ALA A 24 12.52 2.77 -0.15
C ALA A 24 11.26 1.92 0.04
N GLY A 25 11.08 0.85 -0.74
CA GLY A 25 9.91 -0.01 -0.64
C GLY A 25 9.79 -0.70 0.72
N LYS A 26 10.89 -1.23 1.25
CA LYS A 26 10.91 -1.82 2.60
C LYS A 26 10.60 -0.77 3.66
N LEU A 27 11.22 0.40 3.59
CA LEU A 27 11.01 1.47 4.55
C LEU A 27 9.58 2.02 4.51
N ALA A 28 9.01 2.20 3.31
CA ALA A 28 7.62 2.61 3.15
C ALA A 28 6.66 1.64 3.86
N ARG A 29 6.85 0.33 3.67
CA ARG A 29 6.06 -0.69 4.36
C ARG A 29 6.27 -0.66 5.87
N THR A 30 7.50 -0.47 6.35
CA THR A 30 7.76 -0.30 7.79
C THR A 30 7.07 0.94 8.35
N TYR A 31 7.00 2.05 7.60
CA TYR A 31 6.25 3.22 8.03
C TYR A 31 4.75 2.98 8.11
N VAL A 32 4.18 2.17 7.20
CA VAL A 32 2.79 1.72 7.33
C VAL A 32 2.57 0.97 8.64
N GLU A 33 3.42 -0.01 8.95
CA GLU A 33 3.35 -0.81 10.19
C GLU A 33 3.51 0.05 11.45
N LEU A 34 4.25 1.16 11.35
CA LEU A 34 4.48 2.11 12.44
C LEU A 34 3.42 3.21 12.56
N GLY A 35 2.41 3.23 11.68
CA GLY A 35 1.41 4.29 11.64
C GLY A 35 1.93 5.65 11.12
N GLN A 36 3.14 5.68 10.53
CA GLN A 36 3.75 6.89 9.98
C GLN A 36 3.29 7.09 8.53
N HIS A 37 1.99 7.30 8.35
CA HIS A 37 1.32 7.28 7.03
C HIS A 37 1.93 8.27 6.03
N ASP A 38 2.20 9.51 6.46
CA ASP A 38 2.79 10.53 5.58
C ASP A 38 4.16 10.13 5.02
N LYS A 39 5.01 9.55 5.87
CA LYS A 39 6.33 9.05 5.45
C LYS A 39 6.21 7.85 4.51
N ALA A 40 5.26 6.96 4.79
CA ALA A 40 4.98 5.83 3.90
C ALA A 40 4.52 6.31 2.51
N ILE A 41 3.60 7.29 2.46
CA ILE A 41 3.11 7.89 1.21
C ILE A 41 4.25 8.54 0.43
N ALA A 42 5.09 9.32 1.11
CA ALA A 42 6.22 10.02 0.49
C ALA A 42 7.21 9.06 -0.19
N LEU A 43 7.43 7.88 0.40
CA LEU A 43 8.31 6.86 -0.17
C LEU A 43 7.61 5.96 -1.20
N ALA A 44 6.36 5.58 -0.99
CA ALA A 44 5.65 4.65 -1.88
C ALA A 44 5.24 5.31 -3.21
N ARG A 45 4.82 6.58 -3.19
CA ARG A 45 4.35 7.30 -4.39
C ARG A 45 5.35 7.34 -5.55
N PRO A 46 6.64 7.69 -5.36
CA PRO A 46 7.61 7.66 -6.46
C PRO A 46 7.89 6.23 -6.95
N LEU A 47 7.79 5.22 -6.09
CA LEU A 47 7.99 3.82 -6.48
C LEU A 47 6.86 3.30 -7.37
N VAL A 48 5.61 3.73 -7.12
CA VAL A 48 4.47 3.43 -7.99
C VAL A 48 4.67 4.01 -9.40
N ALA A 49 5.31 5.17 -9.51
CA ALA A 49 5.62 5.80 -10.80
C ALA A 49 6.86 5.19 -11.49
N LEU A 50 7.74 4.55 -10.73
CA LEU A 50 8.97 3.94 -11.24
C LEU A 50 8.70 2.64 -11.99
N ASP A 51 7.80 1.80 -11.47
CA ASP A 51 7.38 0.56 -12.10
C ASP A 51 5.88 0.33 -11.93
N GLU A 52 5.13 0.52 -13.01
CA GLU A 52 3.68 0.28 -13.01
C GLU A 52 3.29 -1.21 -13.02
N HIS A 53 4.26 -2.10 -13.24
CA HIS A 53 4.10 -3.56 -13.23
C HIS A 53 4.47 -4.19 -11.89
N ASP A 54 4.90 -3.39 -10.90
CA ASP A 54 5.05 -3.83 -9.52
C ASP A 54 3.84 -3.39 -8.68
N ALA A 55 3.08 -4.38 -8.19
CA ALA A 55 1.92 -4.13 -7.35
C ALA A 55 2.30 -3.67 -5.93
N VAL A 56 3.49 -4.01 -5.43
CA VAL A 56 3.86 -3.85 -4.02
C VAL A 56 3.87 -2.38 -3.56
N PRO A 57 4.47 -1.44 -4.31
CA PRO A 57 4.39 -0.02 -3.98
C PRO A 57 2.96 0.53 -4.01
N ALA A 58 2.14 0.06 -4.95
CA ALA A 58 0.76 0.50 -5.09
C ALA A 58 -0.11 0.01 -3.92
N VAL A 59 0.07 -1.24 -3.48
CA VAL A 59 -0.55 -1.77 -2.26
C VAL A 59 -0.10 -0.95 -1.04
N THR A 60 1.20 -0.72 -0.89
CA THR A 60 1.76 0.02 0.25
C THR A 60 1.20 1.45 0.31
N LEU A 61 1.13 2.13 -0.84
CA LEU A 61 0.53 3.45 -0.97
C LEU A 61 -0.96 3.42 -0.62
N GLY A 62 -1.71 2.43 -1.12
CA GLY A 62 -3.14 2.27 -0.83
C GLY A 62 -3.42 2.10 0.66
N VAL A 63 -2.65 1.25 1.35
CA VAL A 63 -2.79 1.04 2.80
C VAL A 63 -2.46 2.32 3.57
N ALA A 64 -1.38 3.01 3.20
CA ALA A 64 -0.98 4.25 3.86
C ALA A 64 -2.04 5.37 3.69
N LEU A 65 -2.60 5.52 2.49
CA LEU A 65 -3.65 6.49 2.20
C LEU A 65 -4.95 6.17 2.93
N ALA A 66 -5.35 4.89 2.97
CA ALA A 66 -6.54 4.46 3.70
C ALA A 66 -6.43 4.75 5.19
N ALA A 67 -5.28 4.44 5.80
CA ALA A 67 -5.01 4.73 7.21
C ALA A 67 -4.92 6.23 7.51
N GLY A 68 -4.48 7.04 6.53
CA GLY A 68 -4.51 8.50 6.59
C GLY A 68 -5.88 9.13 6.30
N GLY A 69 -6.91 8.34 5.99
CA GLY A 69 -8.27 8.81 5.69
C GLY A 69 -8.50 9.27 4.24
N ASP A 70 -7.48 9.23 3.37
CA ASP A 70 -7.64 9.48 1.94
C ASP A 70 -8.14 8.21 1.22
N HIS A 71 -9.41 7.88 1.46
CA HIS A 71 -10.04 6.69 0.89
C HIS A 71 -10.16 6.76 -0.64
N ALA A 72 -10.23 7.97 -1.22
CA ALA A 72 -10.27 8.16 -2.67
C ALA A 72 -8.91 7.85 -3.31
N GLY A 73 -7.82 8.36 -2.72
CA GLY A 73 -6.46 8.02 -3.12
C GLY A 73 -6.15 6.54 -2.91
N ALA A 74 -6.59 5.98 -1.77
CA ALA A 74 -6.42 4.56 -1.48
C ALA A 74 -7.07 3.67 -2.54
N ARG A 75 -8.33 3.96 -2.91
CA ARG A 75 -9.03 3.28 -3.99
C ARG A 75 -8.21 3.28 -5.28
N ALA A 76 -7.72 4.45 -5.70
CA ALA A 76 -6.95 4.57 -6.94
C ALA A 76 -5.67 3.73 -6.91
N ALA A 77 -4.94 3.75 -5.79
CA ALA A 77 -3.72 2.95 -5.62
C ALA A 77 -4.02 1.44 -5.63
N PHE A 78 -5.08 0.99 -4.96
CA PHE A 78 -5.48 -0.41 -5.00
C PHE A 78 -6.02 -0.85 -6.36
N GLU A 79 -6.72 0.02 -7.11
CA GLU A 79 -7.15 -0.28 -8.48
C GLU A 79 -5.97 -0.46 -9.43
N GLN A 80 -4.89 0.31 -9.23
CA GLN A 80 -3.64 0.08 -9.93
C GLN A 80 -3.02 -1.27 -9.54
N ALA A 81 -2.89 -1.55 -8.24
CA ALA A 81 -2.37 -2.83 -7.78
C ALA A 81 -3.18 -4.03 -8.30
N LEU A 82 -4.50 -3.89 -8.42
CA LEU A 82 -5.41 -4.93 -8.92
C LEU A 82 -5.14 -5.27 -10.38
N ARG A 83 -4.76 -4.29 -11.21
CA ARG A 83 -4.42 -4.52 -12.62
C ARG A 83 -3.19 -5.42 -12.77
N VAL A 84 -2.27 -5.34 -11.82
CA VAL A 84 -1.01 -6.10 -11.81
C VAL A 84 -1.19 -7.45 -11.09
N SER A 85 -1.81 -7.44 -9.91
CA SER A 85 -2.01 -8.61 -9.06
C SER A 85 -3.49 -8.83 -8.74
N PRO A 86 -4.27 -9.41 -9.68
CA PRO A 86 -5.73 -9.55 -9.52
C PRO A 86 -6.14 -10.57 -8.45
N PHE A 87 -5.21 -11.41 -7.99
CA PHE A 87 -5.40 -12.48 -7.03
C PHE A 87 -4.77 -12.20 -5.66
N ASP A 88 -4.24 -10.99 -5.43
CA ASP A 88 -3.76 -10.60 -4.11
C ASP A 88 -4.97 -10.29 -3.19
N PRO A 89 -5.16 -11.04 -2.09
CA PRO A 89 -6.23 -10.75 -1.15
C PRO A 89 -6.10 -9.35 -0.53
N ALA A 90 -4.89 -8.86 -0.26
CA ALA A 90 -4.70 -7.54 0.36
C ALA A 90 -5.27 -6.41 -0.51
N VAL A 91 -5.10 -6.50 -1.83
CA VAL A 91 -5.68 -5.55 -2.79
C VAL A 91 -7.21 -5.54 -2.72
N ARG A 92 -7.83 -6.73 -2.75
CA ARG A 92 -9.29 -6.87 -2.70
C ARG A 92 -9.87 -6.38 -1.37
N CYS A 93 -9.20 -6.70 -0.25
CA CYS A 93 -9.65 -6.26 1.06
C CYS A 93 -9.50 -4.73 1.20
N GLY A 94 -8.41 -4.16 0.68
CA GLY A 94 -8.19 -2.71 0.65
C GLY A 94 -9.21 -1.96 -0.20
N LEU A 95 -9.61 -2.51 -1.36
CA LEU A 95 -10.70 -1.96 -2.16
C LEU A 95 -12.04 -2.02 -1.44
N ALA A 96 -12.35 -3.13 -0.78
CA ALA A 96 -13.59 -3.27 -0.02
C ALA A 96 -13.71 -2.17 1.05
N ASP A 97 -12.63 -1.95 1.81
CA ASP A 97 -12.55 -0.92 2.84
C ASP A 97 -12.68 0.49 2.26
N ALA A 98 -11.91 0.80 1.22
CA ALA A 98 -11.98 2.10 0.55
C ALA A 98 -13.38 2.39 -0.01
N TYR A 99 -14.04 1.39 -0.62
CA TYR A 99 -15.39 1.57 -1.15
C TYR A 99 -16.46 1.71 -0.06
N ASP A 100 -16.30 1.06 1.09
CA ASP A 100 -17.21 1.26 2.23
C ASP A 100 -17.13 2.69 2.76
N HIS A 101 -15.92 3.22 2.94
CA HIS A 101 -15.71 4.61 3.36
C HIS A 101 -16.21 5.64 2.34
N LEU A 102 -16.20 5.30 1.06
CA LEU A 102 -16.74 6.13 -0.02
C LEU A 102 -18.27 5.97 -0.24
N GLY A 103 -18.95 5.14 0.57
CA GLY A 103 -20.40 4.92 0.48
C GLY A 103 -20.85 4.00 -0.66
N ALA A 104 -19.93 3.33 -1.35
CA ALA A 104 -20.19 2.45 -2.49
C ALA A 104 -20.48 1.00 -2.04
N ALA A 105 -21.45 0.81 -1.15
CA ALA A 105 -21.71 -0.44 -0.43
C ALA A 105 -21.92 -1.69 -1.32
N ALA A 106 -22.49 -1.52 -2.53
CA ALA A 106 -22.65 -2.64 -3.46
C ALA A 106 -21.29 -3.13 -4.01
N THR A 107 -20.38 -2.22 -4.31
CA THR A 107 -19.03 -2.55 -4.78
C THR A 107 -18.18 -3.08 -3.63
N ALA A 108 -18.25 -2.45 -2.47
CA ALA A 108 -17.53 -2.92 -1.28
C ALA A 108 -17.87 -4.37 -0.92
N ARG A 109 -19.15 -4.76 -0.94
CA ARG A 109 -19.58 -6.15 -0.73
C ARG A 109 -19.01 -7.12 -1.75
N ARG A 110 -18.90 -6.72 -3.02
CA ARG A 110 -18.30 -7.56 -4.07
C ARG A 110 -16.81 -7.78 -3.84
N GLU A 111 -16.08 -6.71 -3.52
CA GLU A 111 -14.64 -6.79 -3.24
C GLU A 111 -14.35 -7.57 -1.96
N ARG A 112 -15.19 -7.43 -0.93
CA ARG A 112 -15.12 -8.20 0.32
C ARG A 112 -15.28 -9.69 0.08
N ALA A 113 -16.29 -10.08 -0.71
CA ALA A 113 -16.48 -11.48 -1.09
C ALA A 113 -15.31 -12.04 -1.92
N ALA A 114 -14.67 -11.21 -2.75
CA ALA A 114 -13.46 -11.62 -3.48
C ALA A 114 -12.25 -11.79 -2.53
N CYS A 115 -12.03 -10.84 -1.62
CA CYS A 115 -11.02 -10.89 -0.56
C CYS A 115 -11.13 -12.20 0.26
N GLU A 116 -12.32 -12.54 0.73
CA GLU A 116 -12.56 -13.76 1.51
C GLU A 116 -12.27 -15.04 0.73
N ARG A 117 -12.71 -15.11 -0.54
CA ARG A 117 -12.43 -16.27 -1.40
C ARG A 117 -10.94 -16.49 -1.59
N LEU A 118 -10.19 -15.43 -1.86
CA LEU A 118 -8.73 -15.53 -2.07
C LEU A 118 -8.01 -15.93 -0.78
N ARG A 119 -8.38 -15.37 0.38
CA ARG A 119 -7.80 -15.77 1.67
C ARG A 119 -8.06 -17.23 2.01
N ASN A 120 -9.25 -17.74 1.68
CA ASN A 120 -9.60 -19.14 1.96
C ASN A 120 -8.97 -20.14 0.98
N GLN A 121 -8.53 -19.69 -0.20
CA GLN A 121 -7.85 -20.52 -1.20
C GLN A 121 -6.33 -20.60 -0.98
N HIS A 122 -5.76 -19.67 -0.21
CA HIS A 122 -4.32 -19.58 0.06
C HIS A 122 -4.05 -19.44 1.58
N PRO A 123 -4.23 -20.54 2.36
CA PRO A 123 -4.03 -20.57 3.81
C PRO A 123 -2.55 -20.49 4.24
#